data_AF-A0A8T5TNQ0-F1
#
_entry.id   AF-A0A8T5TNQ0-F1
#
_cell.length_a   1.000
_cell.length_b   1.000
_cell.length_c   1.000
_cell.angle_alpha   90.00
_cell.angle_beta   90.00
_cell.angle_gamma   90.00
#
_symmetry.space_group_name_H-M   'P 1'
#
loop_
_entity.id
_entity.type
_entity.pdbx_description
1 polymer ?
#
loop_
_entity_poly.entity_id
_entity_poly.type
_entity_poly.pdbx_seq_one_letter_code
_entity_poly.pdbx_strand_id
1 'polypeptide(L)'
;MMKVEKSYADYMYNVIDTICTNFGPRYSCSEAEKHANIWIKKELDQFCDETFIDEFETRPAMYPQGFIKVAGILGGISPLFMPLIFPLPIFSFIFVLLGIVILYSELFLMKGWIGFLFKTKKSSNVFGIIKPTGEVKFRIIFEGHTDSAKEMNIVSYKLRARQIIGRVGLYFLFHTIIFSLWKFIAQMISENSIVLLNWGIVSITVLDLIYFT
;
A
#
# COMPACT_ATOMS: atom_id res chain seq x y z
N MET A 1 -8.90 8.86 -38.02
CA MET A 1 -7.69 8.38 -37.31
C MET A 1 -6.52 9.22 -37.76
N MET A 2 -5.89 9.94 -36.83
CA MET A 2 -4.68 10.72 -37.13
C MET A 2 -3.55 9.72 -37.38
N LYS A 3 -2.97 9.72 -38.59
CA LYS A 3 -1.81 8.88 -38.91
C LYS A 3 -0.59 9.49 -38.24
N VAL A 4 -0.04 8.82 -37.25
CA VAL A 4 1.26 9.19 -36.66
C VAL A 4 2.34 8.82 -37.68
N GLU A 5 3.24 9.74 -37.99
CA GLU A 5 4.40 9.42 -38.82
C GLU A 5 5.24 8.33 -38.15
N LYS A 6 5.70 7.36 -38.93
CA LYS A 6 6.42 6.18 -38.40
C LYS A 6 7.65 6.57 -37.58
N SER A 7 8.34 7.65 -37.97
CA SER A 7 9.49 8.22 -37.26
C SER A 7 9.20 8.58 -35.80
N TYR A 8 8.03 9.18 -35.51
CA TYR A 8 7.64 9.53 -34.14
C TYR A 8 7.31 8.30 -33.30
N ALA A 9 6.63 7.32 -33.91
CA ALA A 9 6.36 6.06 -33.23
C ALA A 9 7.67 5.34 -32.87
N ASP A 10 8.57 5.20 -33.83
CA ASP A 10 9.88 4.57 -33.62
C ASP A 10 10.70 5.29 -32.54
N TYR A 11 10.69 6.62 -32.54
CA TYR A 11 11.34 7.42 -31.49
C TYR A 11 10.74 7.16 -30.10
N MET A 12 9.41 7.18 -29.96
CA MET A 12 8.73 6.88 -28.70
C MET A 12 9.07 5.48 -28.19
N TYR A 13 9.07 4.47 -29.07
CA TYR A 13 9.46 3.11 -28.72
C TYR A 13 10.90 3.04 -28.23
N ASN A 14 11.83 3.71 -28.91
CA ASN A 14 13.24 3.72 -28.51
C ASN A 14 13.47 4.38 -27.15
N VAL A 15 12.74 5.46 -26.84
CA VAL A 15 12.80 6.10 -25.50
C VAL A 15 12.33 5.12 -24.42
N ILE A 16 11.20 4.45 -24.63
CA ILE A 16 10.65 3.47 -23.68
C ILE A 16 11.61 2.29 -23.50
N ASP A 17 12.12 1.73 -24.61
CA ASP A 17 13.06 0.61 -24.61
C ASP A 17 14.36 0.96 -23.88
N THR A 18 14.92 2.15 -24.15
CA THR A 18 16.10 2.66 -23.46
C THR A 18 15.87 2.74 -21.95
N ILE A 19 14.72 3.28 -21.53
CA ILE A 19 14.39 3.40 -20.11
C ILE A 19 14.25 2.01 -19.45
N CYS A 20 13.57 1.08 -20.11
CA CYS A 20 13.33 -0.25 -19.58
C CYS A 20 14.60 -1.11 -19.53
N THR A 21 15.44 -1.04 -20.56
CA THR A 21 16.62 -1.89 -20.71
C THR A 21 17.80 -1.36 -19.90
N ASN A 22 18.02 -0.04 -19.86
CA ASN A 22 19.21 0.54 -19.22
C ASN A 22 18.98 0.93 -17.76
N PHE A 23 17.74 1.14 -17.33
CA PHE A 23 17.42 1.59 -15.97
C PHE A 23 16.39 0.70 -15.26
N GLY A 24 16.10 -0.52 -15.73
CA GLY A 24 15.19 -1.45 -15.06
C GLY A 24 15.88 -2.41 -14.08
N PRO A 25 15.26 -2.78 -12.93
CA PRO A 25 14.09 -2.21 -12.26
C PRO A 25 14.40 -0.87 -11.55
N ARG A 26 13.47 0.09 -11.61
CA ARG A 26 13.62 1.48 -11.11
C ARG A 26 12.55 1.82 -10.09
N TYR A 27 12.59 1.14 -8.96
CA TYR A 27 11.66 1.43 -7.86
C TYR A 27 11.87 2.85 -7.32
N SER A 28 10.83 3.47 -6.78
CA SER A 28 10.94 4.81 -6.20
C SER A 28 12.02 4.91 -5.11
N CYS A 29 12.76 6.02 -5.14
CA CYS A 29 13.97 6.31 -4.37
C CYS A 29 15.14 5.35 -4.60
N SER A 30 15.26 4.75 -5.80
CA SER A 30 16.41 3.92 -6.18
C SER A 30 17.42 4.71 -7.00
N GLU A 31 18.68 4.26 -7.01
CA GLU A 31 19.69 4.85 -7.90
C GLU A 31 19.31 4.66 -9.38
N ALA A 32 18.59 3.60 -9.73
CA ALA A 32 18.10 3.38 -11.08
C ALA A 32 17.04 4.42 -11.50
N GLU A 33 16.09 4.75 -10.61
CA GLU A 33 15.13 5.86 -10.82
C GLU A 33 15.88 7.19 -10.98
N LYS A 34 16.84 7.47 -10.10
CA LYS A 34 17.64 8.70 -10.17
C LYS A 34 18.40 8.81 -11.49
N HIS A 35 19.05 7.74 -11.93
CA HIS A 35 19.75 7.72 -13.22
C HIS A 35 18.78 7.86 -14.41
N ALA A 36 17.61 7.23 -14.35
CA ALA A 36 16.57 7.40 -15.35
C ALA A 36 16.10 8.86 -15.42
N ASN A 37 15.85 9.52 -14.29
CA ASN A 37 15.47 10.94 -14.25
C ASN A 37 16.56 11.85 -14.82
N ILE A 38 17.84 11.59 -14.53
CA ILE A 38 18.96 12.34 -15.12
C ILE A 38 19.01 12.14 -16.63
N TRP A 39 18.77 10.92 -17.12
CA TRP A 39 18.73 10.64 -18.54
C TRP A 39 17.54 11.32 -19.23
N ILE A 40 16.34 11.25 -18.64
CA ILE A 40 15.14 11.94 -19.15
C ILE A 40 15.36 13.45 -19.21
N LYS A 41 16.01 14.04 -18.20
CA LYS A 41 16.34 15.47 -18.22
C LYS A 41 17.19 15.81 -19.45
N LYS A 42 18.21 15.00 -19.75
CA LYS A 42 19.05 15.18 -20.95
C LYS A 42 18.27 15.02 -22.25
N GLU A 43 17.25 14.16 -22.26
CA GLU A 43 16.35 14.04 -23.41
C GLU A 43 15.50 15.30 -23.58
N LEU A 44 14.93 15.82 -22.49
CA LEU A 44 14.15 17.05 -22.49
C LEU A 44 14.98 18.29 -22.85
N ASP A 45 16.28 18.32 -22.51
CA ASP A 45 17.20 19.42 -22.83
C ASP A 45 17.29 19.69 -24.35
N GLN A 46 16.91 18.72 -25.19
CA GLN A 46 16.90 18.87 -26.65
C GLN A 46 15.65 19.57 -27.19
N PHE A 47 14.55 19.57 -26.42
CA PHE A 47 13.22 19.99 -26.89
C PHE A 47 12.58 21.10 -26.05
N CYS A 48 13.07 21.34 -24.83
CA CYS A 48 12.53 22.32 -23.90
C CYS A 48 13.48 23.51 -23.73
N ASP A 49 12.91 24.70 -23.48
CA ASP A 49 13.70 25.90 -23.18
C ASP A 49 14.36 25.81 -21.80
N GLU A 50 13.68 25.16 -20.84
CA GLU A 50 14.16 24.92 -19.49
C GLU A 50 13.83 23.50 -19.06
N THR A 51 14.69 22.87 -18.27
CA THR A 51 14.44 21.56 -17.66
C THR A 51 14.91 21.54 -16.22
N PHE A 52 14.20 20.73 -15.42
CA PHE A 52 14.34 20.71 -13.97
C PHE A 52 14.38 19.28 -13.46
N ILE A 53 15.16 19.08 -12.40
CA ILE A 53 15.02 17.95 -11.48
C ILE A 53 14.55 18.54 -10.16
N ASP A 54 13.34 18.17 -9.75
CA ASP A 54 12.71 18.63 -8.53
C ASP A 54 12.77 17.52 -7.48
N GLU A 55 13.71 17.65 -6.53
CA GLU A 55 13.91 16.66 -5.47
C GLU A 55 12.86 16.80 -4.38
N PHE A 56 12.29 15.66 -3.96
CA PHE A 56 11.36 15.60 -2.85
C PHE A 56 11.65 14.40 -1.93
N GLU A 57 11.13 14.49 -0.71
CA GLU A 57 11.21 13.41 0.27
C GLU A 57 9.93 12.58 0.29
N THR A 58 10.08 11.26 0.26
CA THR A 58 8.96 10.31 0.32
C THR A 58 9.33 9.05 1.10
N ARG A 59 8.37 8.16 1.31
CA ARG A 59 8.50 6.92 2.08
C ARG A 59 8.10 5.74 1.19
N PRO A 60 8.96 5.30 0.25
CA PRO A 60 8.56 4.37 -0.81
C PRO A 60 8.08 3.03 -0.23
N ALA A 61 8.65 2.60 0.90
CA ALA A 61 8.27 1.34 1.55
C ALA A 61 6.85 1.33 2.15
N MET A 62 6.22 2.49 2.31
CA MET A 62 4.88 2.61 2.89
C MET A 62 3.79 2.11 1.95
N TYR A 63 3.83 2.53 0.68
CA TYR A 63 2.78 2.27 -0.30
C TYR A 63 3.22 1.23 -1.36
N PRO A 64 2.37 0.26 -1.75
CA PRO A 64 1.18 -0.23 -1.04
C PRO A 64 1.52 -1.28 0.03
N GLN A 65 2.72 -1.87 -0.05
CA GLN A 65 3.08 -3.06 0.73
C GLN A 65 3.23 -2.78 2.24
N GLY A 66 3.68 -1.59 2.60
CA GLY A 66 3.96 -1.23 3.99
C GLY A 66 2.70 -1.22 4.84
N PHE A 67 1.70 -0.41 4.45
CA PHE A 67 0.45 -0.31 5.20
C PHE A 67 -0.35 -1.63 5.21
N ILE A 68 -0.28 -2.42 4.13
CA ILE A 68 -0.89 -3.77 4.09
C ILE A 68 -0.24 -4.69 5.12
N LYS A 69 1.09 -4.66 5.26
CA LYS A 69 1.80 -5.43 6.28
C LYS A 69 1.44 -4.98 7.69
N VAL A 70 1.35 -3.67 7.93
CA VAL A 70 0.92 -3.14 9.23
C VAL A 70 -0.49 -3.64 9.58
N ALA A 71 -1.45 -3.51 8.65
CA ALA A 71 -2.80 -4.03 8.85
C ALA A 71 -2.84 -5.54 9.06
N GLY A 72 -2.03 -6.30 8.30
CA GLY A 72 -1.89 -7.74 8.45
C GLY A 72 -1.30 -8.16 9.80
N ILE A 73 -0.32 -7.42 10.33
CA ILE A 73 0.24 -7.65 11.67
C ILE A 73 -0.82 -7.39 12.75
N LEU A 74 -1.56 -6.28 12.65
CA LEU A 74 -2.64 -5.96 13.60
C LEU A 74 -3.71 -7.07 13.59
N GLY A 75 -4.15 -7.51 12.41
CA GLY A 75 -5.07 -8.65 12.27
C GLY A 75 -4.47 -9.99 12.71
N GLY A 76 -3.16 -10.21 12.54
CA GLY A 76 -2.50 -11.44 12.98
C GLY A 76 -2.32 -11.53 14.51
N ILE A 77 -2.17 -10.39 15.18
CA ILE A 77 -2.05 -10.30 16.64
C ILE A 77 -3.42 -10.30 17.32
N SER A 78 -4.49 -9.86 16.64
CA SER A 78 -5.82 -9.76 17.24
C SER A 78 -6.33 -11.05 17.92
N PRO A 79 -6.12 -12.28 17.40
CA PRO A 79 -6.58 -13.50 18.07
C PRO A 79 -5.99 -13.71 19.46
N LEU A 80 -4.82 -13.14 19.77
CA LEU A 80 -4.17 -13.30 21.08
C LEU A 80 -4.97 -12.70 22.23
N PHE A 81 -5.86 -11.74 21.94
CA PHE A 81 -6.70 -11.12 22.95
C PHE A 81 -8.01 -11.87 23.18
N MET A 82 -8.38 -12.79 22.29
CA MET A 82 -9.59 -13.59 22.41
C MET A 82 -9.65 -14.33 23.75
N PRO A 83 -8.68 -15.17 24.16
CA PRO A 83 -8.77 -16.00 25.37
C PRO A 83 -8.58 -15.23 26.69
N LEU A 84 -8.69 -13.89 26.70
CA LEU A 84 -8.44 -13.08 27.89
C LEU A 84 -9.74 -12.78 28.67
N ILE A 85 -9.57 -12.41 29.95
CA ILE A 85 -10.66 -11.97 30.83
C ILE A 85 -11.22 -10.60 30.40
N PHE A 86 -12.47 -10.32 30.75
CA PHE A 86 -13.08 -9.01 30.51
C PHE A 86 -12.21 -7.87 31.10
N PRO A 87 -12.05 -6.73 30.39
CA PRO A 87 -12.62 -6.36 29.08
C PRO A 87 -11.73 -6.73 27.89
N LEU A 88 -10.64 -7.47 28.11
CA LEU A 88 -9.53 -7.61 27.17
C LEU A 88 -9.90 -8.19 25.77
N PRO A 89 -10.93 -9.05 25.60
CA PRO A 89 -11.33 -9.50 24.26
C PRO A 89 -11.74 -8.38 23.30
N ILE A 90 -12.12 -7.20 23.79
CA ILE A 90 -12.42 -6.04 22.93
C ILE A 90 -11.19 -5.60 22.12
N PHE A 91 -9.98 -5.88 22.60
CA PHE A 91 -8.76 -5.54 21.85
C PHE A 91 -8.69 -6.33 20.54
N SER A 92 -9.14 -7.58 20.48
CA SER A 92 -9.25 -8.33 19.21
C SER A 92 -10.01 -7.52 18.15
N PHE A 93 -11.17 -6.97 18.52
CA PHE A 93 -11.97 -6.11 17.65
C PHE A 93 -11.23 -4.81 17.28
N ILE A 94 -10.66 -4.12 18.26
CA ILE A 94 -9.98 -2.84 18.06
C ILE A 94 -8.79 -2.97 17.10
N PHE A 95 -7.98 -4.03 17.23
CA PHE A 95 -6.83 -4.28 16.36
C PHE A 95 -7.26 -4.55 14.90
N VAL A 96 -8.31 -5.35 14.69
CA VAL A 96 -8.88 -5.56 13.35
C VAL A 96 -9.43 -4.25 12.77
N LEU A 97 -10.19 -3.50 13.56
CA LEU A 97 -10.76 -2.22 13.13
C LEU A 97 -9.68 -1.22 12.77
N LEU A 98 -8.62 -1.11 13.57
CA LEU A 98 -7.46 -0.26 13.27
C LEU A 98 -6.77 -0.67 11.98
N GLY A 99 -6.60 -1.98 11.73
CA GLY A 99 -6.09 -2.49 10.47
C GLY A 99 -6.95 -2.07 9.27
N ILE A 100 -8.28 -2.16 9.38
CA ILE A 100 -9.22 -1.72 8.34
C ILE A 100 -9.12 -0.21 8.11
N VAL A 101 -9.06 0.59 9.19
CA VAL A 101 -8.91 2.05 9.09
C VAL A 101 -7.60 2.41 8.40
N ILE A 102 -6.50 1.73 8.72
CA ILE A 102 -5.21 1.93 8.03
C ILE A 102 -5.33 1.58 6.54
N LEU A 103 -5.89 0.42 6.19
CA LEU A 103 -6.09 0.04 4.79
C LEU A 103 -6.92 1.08 4.05
N TYR A 104 -8.04 1.52 4.62
CA TYR A 104 -8.94 2.48 3.99
C TYR A 104 -8.30 3.86 3.83
N SER A 105 -7.72 4.40 4.90
CA SER A 105 -7.14 5.74 4.92
C SER A 105 -5.87 5.87 4.07
N GLU A 106 -5.05 4.82 4.00
CA GLU A 106 -3.81 4.86 3.23
C GLU A 106 -4.02 4.48 1.75
N LEU A 107 -4.93 3.55 1.44
CA LEU A 107 -5.19 3.16 0.06
C LEU A 107 -6.09 4.15 -0.69
N PHE A 108 -7.21 4.56 -0.08
CA PHE A 108 -8.22 5.38 -0.78
C PHE A 108 -8.08 6.87 -0.50
N LEU A 109 -7.70 7.24 0.72
CA LEU A 109 -7.61 8.65 1.12
C LEU A 109 -6.19 9.21 1.08
N MET A 110 -5.17 8.37 0.84
CA MET A 110 -3.75 8.73 0.74
C MET A 110 -3.28 9.62 1.90
N LYS A 111 -3.73 9.32 3.13
CA LYS A 111 -3.54 10.21 4.29
C LYS A 111 -2.10 10.27 4.80
N GLY A 112 -1.30 9.22 4.64
CA GLY A 112 0.11 9.21 5.01
C GLY A 112 0.39 9.21 6.52
N TRP A 113 -0.61 8.98 7.39
CA TRP A 113 -0.49 9.24 8.83
C TRP A 113 0.30 8.16 9.57
N ILE A 114 0.37 6.94 9.02
CA ILE A 114 1.29 5.91 9.54
C ILE A 114 2.72 6.06 9.01
N GLY A 115 3.03 7.15 8.29
CA GLY A 115 4.33 7.39 7.67
C GLY A 115 5.51 7.35 8.66
N PHE A 116 5.29 7.64 9.94
CA PHE A 116 6.32 7.55 10.97
C PHE A 116 6.92 6.14 11.16
N LEU A 117 6.23 5.09 10.70
CA LEU A 117 6.72 3.71 10.72
C LEU A 117 7.73 3.40 9.59
N PHE A 118 7.90 4.31 8.63
CA PHE A 118 8.68 4.08 7.41
C PHE A 118 9.81 5.11 7.27
N LYS A 119 10.95 4.64 6.75
CA LYS A 119 12.10 5.52 6.50
C LYS A 119 11.81 6.48 5.35
N THR A 120 12.09 7.76 5.60
CA THR A 120 12.14 8.79 4.57
C THR A 120 13.33 8.56 3.65
N LYS A 121 13.13 8.80 2.35
CA LYS A 121 14.14 8.74 1.29
C LYS A 121 13.89 9.88 0.29
N LYS A 122 14.90 10.22 -0.50
CA LYS A 122 14.78 11.20 -1.58
C LYS A 122 14.37 10.51 -2.89
N SER A 123 13.50 11.15 -3.64
CA SER A 123 13.18 10.87 -5.05
C SER A 123 13.16 12.22 -5.79
N SER A 124 12.91 12.20 -7.09
CA SER A 124 12.78 13.43 -7.86
C SER A 124 11.75 13.30 -8.98
N ASN A 125 11.13 14.42 -9.30
CA ASN A 125 10.41 14.60 -10.55
C ASN A 125 11.37 15.21 -11.57
N VAL A 126 11.11 14.94 -12.85
CA VAL A 126 11.81 15.56 -13.97
C VAL A 126 10.79 16.16 -14.91
N PHE A 127 10.95 17.43 -15.27
CA PHE A 127 10.05 18.11 -16.19
C PHE A 127 10.78 19.17 -17.00
N GLY A 128 10.20 19.50 -18.16
CA GLY A 128 10.66 20.55 -19.04
C GLY A 128 9.57 21.58 -19.29
N ILE A 129 9.97 22.82 -19.57
CA ILE A 129 9.08 23.92 -19.92
C ILE A 129 9.44 24.40 -21.32
N ILE A 130 8.43 24.48 -22.18
CA ILE A 130 8.49 25.18 -23.46
C ILE A 130 7.76 26.52 -23.26
N LYS A 131 8.47 27.63 -23.45
CA LYS A 131 7.95 28.97 -23.22
C LYS A 131 7.04 29.38 -24.38
N PRO A 132 5.82 29.87 -24.08
CA PRO A 132 4.96 30.43 -25.11
C PRO A 132 5.56 31.74 -25.63
N THR A 133 5.24 32.07 -26.88
CA THR A 133 5.53 33.39 -27.44
C THR A 133 4.32 34.31 -27.22
N GLY A 134 4.56 35.49 -26.65
CA GLY A 134 3.50 36.49 -26.39
C GLY A 134 2.66 36.19 -25.14
N GLU A 135 1.37 36.55 -25.19
CA GLU A 135 0.45 36.43 -24.07
C GLU A 135 0.06 34.96 -23.79
N VAL A 136 0.23 34.52 -22.54
CA VAL A 136 -0.08 33.14 -22.12
C VAL A 136 -1.57 32.98 -21.87
N LYS A 137 -2.26 32.27 -22.78
CA LYS A 137 -3.71 31.99 -22.67
C LYS A 137 -4.03 30.66 -21.98
N PHE A 138 -3.20 29.65 -22.17
CA PHE A 138 -3.40 28.30 -21.65
C PHE A 138 -2.08 27.64 -21.26
N ARG A 139 -2.15 26.66 -20.36
CA ARG A 139 -1.04 25.77 -20.02
C ARG A 139 -1.42 24.33 -20.37
N ILE A 140 -0.57 23.66 -21.12
CA ILE A 140 -0.70 22.24 -21.45
C ILE A 140 0.36 21.48 -20.64
N ILE A 141 -0.05 20.40 -19.97
CA ILE A 141 0.84 19.56 -19.17
C ILE A 141 0.72 18.14 -19.71
N PHE A 142 1.87 17.55 -20.06
CA PHE A 142 1.99 16.14 -20.36
C PHE A 142 2.70 15.47 -19.19
N GLU A 143 2.09 14.43 -18.63
CA GLU A 143 2.60 13.73 -17.45
C GLU A 143 2.82 12.25 -17.77
N GLY A 144 3.87 11.69 -17.20
CA GLY A 144 4.12 10.26 -17.12
C GLY A 144 4.95 9.95 -15.87
N HIS A 145 4.97 8.69 -15.46
CA HIS A 145 5.77 8.24 -14.33
C HIS A 145 7.05 7.55 -14.81
N THR A 146 8.19 7.97 -14.27
CA THR A 146 9.47 7.33 -14.58
C THR A 146 9.62 6.01 -13.83
N ASP A 147 9.17 5.92 -12.58
CA ASP A 147 9.43 4.77 -11.72
C ASP A 147 8.67 3.51 -12.16
N SER A 148 9.14 2.36 -11.66
CA SER A 148 8.51 1.06 -11.83
C SER A 148 7.89 0.59 -10.52
N ALA A 149 6.64 0.13 -10.59
CA ALA A 149 5.93 -0.40 -9.43
C ALA A 149 6.65 -1.61 -8.82
N LYS A 150 6.68 -1.67 -7.49
CA LYS A 150 7.18 -2.85 -6.78
C LYS A 150 6.13 -3.95 -6.78
N GLU A 151 6.46 -5.07 -7.42
CA GLU A 151 5.58 -6.24 -7.43
C GLU A 151 5.31 -6.75 -6.01
N MET A 152 4.03 -6.99 -5.71
CA MET A 152 3.64 -7.66 -4.48
C MET A 152 3.75 -9.17 -4.66
N ASN A 153 4.36 -9.86 -3.69
CA ASN A 153 4.51 -11.33 -3.71
C ASN A 153 3.19 -12.08 -3.91
N ILE A 154 2.04 -11.50 -3.59
CA ILE A 154 0.75 -12.16 -3.83
C ILE A 154 0.46 -12.33 -5.33
N VAL A 155 0.99 -11.46 -6.19
CA VAL A 155 0.75 -11.46 -7.64
C VAL A 155 1.41 -12.66 -8.32
N SER A 156 2.54 -13.14 -7.79
CA SER A 156 3.26 -14.30 -8.33
C SER A 156 2.53 -15.64 -8.11
N TYR A 157 1.53 -15.68 -7.22
CA TYR A 157 0.71 -16.87 -7.03
C TYR A 157 -0.33 -17.07 -8.15
N LYS A 158 -0.65 -18.34 -8.43
CA LYS A 158 -1.74 -18.72 -9.35
C LYS A 158 -3.05 -18.03 -8.94
N LEU A 159 -3.89 -17.65 -9.92
CA LEU A 159 -5.16 -16.93 -9.70
C LEU A 159 -6.03 -17.57 -8.60
N ARG A 160 -6.18 -18.90 -8.62
CA ARG A 160 -6.96 -19.63 -7.61
C ARG A 160 -6.39 -19.46 -6.20
N ALA A 161 -5.07 -19.49 -6.04
CA ALA A 161 -4.43 -19.27 -4.74
C ALA A 161 -4.65 -17.84 -4.23
N ARG A 162 -4.53 -16.83 -5.11
CA ARG A 162 -4.82 -15.43 -4.79
C ARG A 162 -6.27 -15.24 -4.29
N GLN A 163 -7.23 -15.86 -4.97
CA GLN A 163 -8.64 -15.83 -4.59
C GLN A 163 -8.88 -16.52 -3.24
N ILE A 164 -8.23 -17.66 -2.99
CA ILE A 164 -8.33 -18.37 -1.70
C ILE A 164 -7.78 -17.49 -0.57
N ILE A 165 -6.57 -16.93 -0.74
CA ILE A 165 -5.95 -16.03 0.26
C ILE A 165 -6.89 -14.85 0.57
N GLY A 166 -7.45 -14.21 -0.46
CA GLY A 166 -8.40 -13.10 -0.27
C GLY A 166 -9.67 -13.51 0.47
N ARG A 167 -10.27 -14.66 0.12
CA ARG A 167 -11.49 -15.17 0.78
C ARG A 167 -11.24 -15.57 2.24
N VAL A 168 -10.14 -16.27 2.51
CA VAL A 168 -9.75 -16.67 3.87
C VAL A 168 -9.46 -15.43 4.72
N GLY A 169 -8.74 -14.45 4.18
CA GLY A 169 -8.51 -13.18 4.86
C GLY A 169 -9.81 -12.45 5.20
N LEU A 170 -10.76 -12.38 4.25
CA LEU A 170 -12.05 -11.74 4.49
C LEU A 170 -12.89 -12.49 5.53
N TYR A 171 -12.95 -13.82 5.44
CA TYR A 171 -13.60 -14.66 6.46
C TYR A 171 -13.00 -14.40 7.84
N PHE A 172 -11.67 -14.42 7.94
CA PHE A 172 -10.97 -14.19 9.20
C PHE A 172 -11.28 -12.82 9.82
N LEU A 173 -11.41 -11.77 9.01
CA LEU A 173 -11.80 -10.44 9.48
C LEU A 173 -13.20 -10.45 10.11
N PHE A 174 -14.20 -10.96 9.38
CA PHE A 174 -15.58 -11.02 9.89
C PHE A 174 -15.73 -11.94 11.09
N HIS A 175 -15.11 -13.12 11.03
CA HIS A 175 -15.08 -14.09 12.12
C HIS A 175 -14.51 -13.45 13.39
N THR A 176 -13.36 -12.77 13.30
CA THR A 176 -12.75 -12.11 14.45
C THR A 176 -13.61 -10.98 14.99
N ILE A 177 -14.20 -10.14 14.14
CA ILE A 177 -15.10 -9.05 14.60
C ILE A 177 -16.31 -9.62 15.34
N ILE A 178 -16.98 -10.63 14.77
CA ILE A 178 -18.21 -11.20 15.35
C ILE A 178 -17.90 -11.89 16.69
N PHE A 179 -16.91 -12.77 16.73
CA PHE A 179 -16.60 -13.54 17.94
C PHE A 179 -16.01 -12.67 19.05
N SER A 180 -15.20 -11.66 18.73
CA SER A 180 -14.66 -10.76 19.75
C SER A 180 -15.74 -9.91 20.42
N LEU A 181 -16.68 -9.36 19.63
CA LEU A 181 -17.83 -8.63 20.16
C LEU A 181 -18.76 -9.55 20.94
N TRP A 182 -19.03 -10.76 20.42
CA TRP A 182 -19.86 -11.74 21.13
C TRP A 182 -19.24 -12.11 22.48
N LYS A 183 -17.94 -12.44 22.51
CA LYS A 183 -17.24 -12.77 23.75
C LYS A 183 -17.25 -11.60 24.73
N PHE A 184 -16.95 -10.38 24.26
CA PHE A 184 -16.96 -9.18 25.10
C PHE A 184 -18.34 -8.95 25.74
N ILE A 185 -19.42 -9.03 24.96
CA ILE A 185 -20.79 -8.89 25.45
C ILE A 185 -21.16 -10.03 26.40
N ALA A 186 -20.78 -11.27 26.07
CA ALA A 186 -21.08 -12.44 26.90
C ALA A 186 -20.45 -12.33 28.29
N GLN A 187 -19.19 -11.91 28.37
CA GLN A 187 -18.49 -11.67 29.64
C GLN A 187 -19.02 -10.44 30.40
N MET A 188 -19.59 -9.44 29.69
CA MET A 188 -20.19 -8.25 30.30
C MET A 188 -21.56 -8.54 30.92
N ILE A 189 -22.40 -9.33 30.24
CA ILE A 189 -23.79 -9.57 30.62
C ILE A 189 -23.93 -10.77 31.56
N SER A 190 -23.07 -11.78 31.45
CA SER A 190 -23.33 -13.06 32.12
C SER A 190 -22.08 -13.80 32.60
N GLU A 191 -22.26 -14.52 33.70
CA GLU A 191 -21.44 -15.67 34.11
C GLU A 191 -21.60 -16.88 33.15
N ASN A 192 -22.40 -16.78 32.07
CA ASN A 192 -22.84 -17.90 31.22
C ASN A 192 -21.90 -18.25 30.05
N SER A 193 -20.79 -17.55 29.84
CA SER A 193 -19.75 -18.14 29.02
C SER A 193 -19.20 -19.32 29.81
N ILE A 194 -19.53 -20.56 29.44
CA ILE A 194 -19.00 -21.75 30.09
C ILE A 194 -17.48 -21.62 30.06
N VAL A 195 -16.91 -21.27 31.22
CA VAL A 195 -15.48 -21.08 31.40
C VAL A 195 -14.89 -22.47 31.55
N LEU A 196 -14.06 -22.85 30.60
CA LEU A 196 -13.39 -24.14 30.57
C LEU A 196 -12.09 -24.08 31.37
N LEU A 197 -11.40 -22.94 31.30
CA LEU A 197 -10.17 -22.69 32.05
C LEU A 197 -10.12 -21.21 32.44
N ASN A 198 -9.75 -20.97 33.69
CA ASN A 198 -9.41 -19.63 34.17
C ASN A 198 -8.05 -19.68 34.87
N TRP A 199 -7.09 -18.91 34.38
CA TRP A 199 -5.74 -18.82 34.96
C TRP A 199 -5.16 -17.42 34.78
N GLY A 200 -5.09 -16.66 35.88
CA GLY A 200 -4.61 -15.28 35.87
C GLY A 200 -5.49 -14.40 34.98
N ILE A 201 -4.92 -13.86 33.90
CA ILE A 201 -5.63 -13.02 32.92
C ILE A 201 -6.26 -13.83 31.78
N VAL A 202 -6.05 -15.14 31.74
CA VAL A 202 -6.55 -16.03 30.69
C VAL A 202 -7.88 -16.63 31.14
N SER A 203 -8.92 -16.44 30.34
CA SER A 203 -10.23 -17.08 30.50
C SER A 203 -10.66 -17.70 29.17
N ILE A 204 -10.47 -19.02 29.08
CA ILE A 204 -10.87 -19.82 27.94
C ILE A 204 -12.32 -20.25 28.16
N THR A 205 -13.13 -19.93 27.17
CA THR A 205 -14.57 -20.20 27.11
C THR A 205 -14.86 -21.12 25.92
N VAL A 206 -16.07 -21.69 25.88
CA VAL A 206 -16.55 -22.43 24.71
C VAL A 206 -16.50 -21.59 23.42
N LEU A 207 -16.67 -20.26 23.52
CA LEU A 207 -16.55 -19.36 22.36
C LEU A 207 -15.13 -19.34 21.78
N ASP A 208 -14.11 -19.45 22.63
CA ASP A 208 -12.72 -19.51 22.16
C ASP A 208 -12.45 -20.81 21.41
N LEU A 209 -13.00 -21.95 21.88
CA LEU A 209 -12.89 -23.21 21.15
C LEU A 209 -13.50 -23.08 19.76
N ILE A 210 -14.73 -22.56 19.66
CA ILE A 210 -15.39 -22.37 18.36
C ILE A 210 -14.61 -21.40 17.49
N TYR A 211 -14.05 -20.34 18.07
CA TYR A 211 -13.27 -19.35 17.33
C TYR A 211 -11.98 -19.94 16.73
N PHE A 212 -11.29 -20.82 17.46
CA PHE A 212 -10.02 -21.42 17.05
C PHE A 212 -10.16 -22.76 16.29
N THR A 213 -11.38 -23.25 16.07
CA THR A 213 -11.65 -24.46 15.25
C THR A 213 -11.88 -24.08 13.79
#